data_AF-A0A2I0B3Z7-F1
#
_entry.id   AF-A0A2I0B3Z7-F1
#
_cell.length_a   1.000
_cell.length_b   1.000
_cell.length_c   1.000
_cell.angle_alpha   90.00
_cell.angle_beta   90.00
_cell.angle_gamma   90.00
#
_symmetry.space_group_name_H-M   'P 1'
#
loop_
_entity.id
_entity.type
_entity.pdbx_description
1 polymer ?
#
loop_
_entity_poly.entity_id
_entity_poly.type
_entity_poly.pdbx_seq_one_letter_code
_entity_poly.pdbx_strand_id
1 'polypeptide(L)'
;MKAFQDGRPPLFKGMVDPFEAENWLARIEKIFWSMNCPEDKKVALATFALDGEAEIWWQGVKRFTFFGRHETITWKDFEEVFLRKFFRSR
;
A
#
# COMPACT_ATOMS: atom_id res chain seq x y z
N MET A 1 6.60 -12.62 9.71
CA MET A 1 5.33 -11.95 9.34
C MET A 1 4.36 -11.74 10.52
N LYS A 2 4.50 -12.45 11.65
CA LYS A 2 3.81 -12.15 12.91
C LYS A 2 3.98 -10.69 13.37
N ALA A 3 5.21 -10.17 13.29
CA ALA A 3 5.53 -8.78 13.66
C ALA A 3 4.72 -7.70 12.92
N PHE A 4 4.32 -7.93 11.65
CA PHE A 4 3.47 -6.98 10.93
C PHE A 4 2.06 -6.97 11.52
N GLN A 5 1.48 -8.15 11.78
CA GLN A 5 0.18 -8.29 12.44
C GLN A 5 0.22 -7.80 13.90
N ASP A 6 1.33 -8.00 14.61
CA ASP A 6 1.56 -7.48 15.97
C ASP A 6 1.55 -5.94 15.98
N GLY A 7 2.03 -5.32 14.89
CA GLY A 7 1.92 -3.87 14.64
C GLY A 7 0.50 -3.38 14.35
N ARG A 8 -0.48 -4.29 14.23
CA ARG A 8 -1.91 -4.03 13.98
C ARG A 8 -2.09 -3.02 12.83
N PRO A 9 -1.77 -3.42 11.59
CA PRO A 9 -1.82 -2.53 10.45
C PRO A 9 -3.28 -2.08 10.26
N PRO A 10 -3.53 -0.77 10.11
CA PRO A 10 -4.88 -0.31 9.82
C PRO A 10 -5.32 -0.84 8.45
N LEU A 11 -6.58 -1.26 8.32
CA LEU A 11 -7.15 -1.58 7.02
C LEU A 11 -7.51 -0.29 6.29
N PHE A 12 -7.29 -0.25 4.98
CA PHE A 12 -7.68 0.88 4.13
C PHE A 12 -8.66 0.44 3.06
N LYS A 13 -9.87 1.02 3.11
CA LYS A 13 -10.96 0.67 2.19
C LYS A 13 -11.01 1.51 0.91
N GLY A 14 -10.24 2.60 0.84
CA GLY A 14 -10.18 3.46 -0.35
C GLY A 14 -11.30 4.50 -0.48
N MET A 15 -12.25 4.54 0.46
CA MET A 15 -13.44 5.40 0.41
C MET A 15 -13.27 6.77 1.11
N VAL A 16 -12.04 7.23 1.35
CA VAL A 16 -11.81 8.31 2.33
C VAL A 16 -10.86 9.41 1.85
N ASP A 17 -11.06 10.59 2.45
CA ASP A 17 -10.33 11.86 2.32
C ASP A 17 -8.81 11.63 2.14
N PRO A 18 -8.13 12.38 1.24
CA PRO A 18 -6.67 12.39 1.12
C PRO A 18 -5.89 12.32 2.44
N PHE A 19 -6.36 12.98 3.50
CA PHE A 19 -5.73 12.95 4.81
C PHE A 19 -5.70 11.55 5.45
N GLU A 20 -6.76 10.75 5.29
CA GLU A 20 -6.79 9.39 5.82
C GLU A 20 -5.88 8.45 5.03
N ALA A 21 -5.77 8.64 3.71
CA ALA A 21 -4.82 7.89 2.90
C ALA A 21 -3.37 8.20 3.30
N GLU A 22 -3.07 9.46 3.61
CA GLU A 22 -1.77 9.90 4.16
C GLU A 22 -1.47 9.26 5.51
N ASN A 23 -2.42 9.36 6.44
CA ASN A 23 -2.26 8.76 7.77
C ASN A 23 -2.10 7.23 7.68
N TRP A 24 -2.83 6.57 6.79
CA TRP A 24 -2.68 5.13 6.57
C TRP A 24 -1.28 4.77 6.08
N LEU A 25 -0.79 5.45 5.03
CA LEU A 25 0.52 5.18 4.46
C LEU A 25 1.64 5.39 5.50
N ALA A 26 1.61 6.51 6.22
CA ALA A 26 2.58 6.81 7.27
C ALA A 26 2.58 5.76 8.40
N ARG A 27 1.41 5.21 8.75
CA ARG A 27 1.32 4.13 9.75
C ARG A 27 1.91 2.83 9.25
N ILE A 28 1.69 2.48 7.97
CA ILE A 28 2.29 1.30 7.35
C ILE A 28 3.82 1.42 7.30
N GLU A 29 4.34 2.59 6.89
CA GLU A 29 5.77 2.86 6.87
C GLU A 29 6.40 2.77 8.27
N LYS A 30 5.72 3.30 9.29
CA LYS A 30 6.18 3.18 10.69
C LYS A 30 6.28 1.73 11.14
N ILE A 31 5.31 0.88 10.77
CA ILE A 31 5.36 -0.55 11.09
C ILE A 31 6.56 -1.18 10.37
N PHE A 32 6.74 -0.93 9.07
CA PHE A 32 7.88 -1.44 8.32
C PHE A 32 9.23 -1.06 8.93
N TRP A 33 9.37 0.21 9.31
CA TRP A 33 10.58 0.69 9.97
C TRP A 33 10.81 -0.04 11.30
N SER A 34 9.77 -0.15 12.14
CA SER A 34 9.88 -0.78 13.46
C SER A 34 10.31 -2.26 13.42
N MET A 35 9.99 -2.95 12.33
CA MET A 35 10.30 -4.38 12.16
C MET A 35 11.49 -4.64 11.23
N ASN A 36 12.20 -3.61 10.77
CA ASN A 36 13.25 -3.71 9.73
C ASN A 36 12.75 -4.51 8.51
N CYS A 37 11.58 -4.14 7.97
CA CYS A 37 10.95 -4.88 6.89
C CYS A 37 11.82 -4.86 5.61
N PRO A 38 12.13 -6.04 5.02
CA PRO A 38 12.80 -6.11 3.73
C PRO A 38 12.01 -5.41 2.62
N GLU A 39 12.71 -4.73 1.69
CA GLU A 39 12.10 -4.01 0.57
C GLU A 39 11.20 -4.89 -0.31
N ASP A 40 11.65 -6.11 -0.60
CA ASP A 40 10.91 -7.09 -1.42
C ASP A 40 9.59 -7.56 -0.78
N LYS A 41 9.40 -7.31 0.52
CA LYS A 41 8.20 -7.69 1.29
C LYS A 41 7.19 -6.54 1.43
N LYS A 42 7.62 -5.28 1.29
CA LYS A 42 6.80 -4.11 1.65
C LYS A 42 5.50 -4.04 0.87
N VAL A 43 5.54 -4.17 -0.46
CA VAL A 43 4.34 -4.09 -1.31
C VAL A 43 3.35 -5.20 -0.97
N ALA A 44 3.82 -6.44 -0.77
CA ALA A 44 2.96 -7.56 -0.40
C ALA A 44 2.26 -7.34 0.96
N LEU A 45 2.99 -6.82 1.95
CA LEU A 45 2.44 -6.55 3.28
C LEU A 45 1.47 -5.36 3.30
N ALA A 46 1.81 -4.26 2.63
CA ALA A 46 0.93 -3.09 2.56
C ALA A 46 -0.37 -3.43 1.83
N THR A 47 -0.28 -4.19 0.74
CA THR A 47 -1.45 -4.55 -0.06
C THR A 47 -2.33 -5.60 0.59
N PHE A 48 -1.80 -6.37 1.56
CA PHE A 48 -2.58 -7.21 2.46
C PHE A 48 -3.42 -6.40 3.45
N ALA A 49 -3.05 -5.14 3.72
CA ALA A 49 -3.83 -4.23 4.56
C ALA A 49 -4.79 -3.34 3.75
N LEU A 50 -4.89 -3.54 2.43
CA LEU A 50 -5.97 -2.98 1.63
C LEU A 50 -7.20 -3.87 1.75
N ASP A 51 -8.37 -3.25 1.76
CA ASP A 51 -9.66 -3.94 1.87
C ASP A 51 -10.68 -3.25 0.94
N GLY A 52 -11.79 -3.92 0.65
CA GLY A 52 -12.88 -3.36 -0.15
C GLY A 52 -12.44 -2.73 -1.48
N GLU A 53 -12.81 -1.47 -1.71
CA GLU A 53 -12.54 -0.79 -2.98
C GLU A 53 -11.05 -0.57 -3.25
N ALA A 54 -10.24 -0.34 -2.21
CA ALA A 54 -8.80 -0.18 -2.37
C ALA A 54 -8.13 -1.49 -2.81
N GLU A 55 -8.59 -2.62 -2.30
CA GLU A 55 -8.08 -3.93 -2.74
C GLU A 55 -8.42 -4.16 -4.23
N ILE A 56 -9.68 -3.93 -4.62
CA ILE A 56 -10.14 -4.08 -6.00
C ILE A 56 -9.34 -3.16 -6.94
N TRP A 57 -9.14 -1.90 -6.55
CA TRP A 57 -8.34 -0.94 -7.30
C TRP A 57 -6.90 -1.45 -7.48
N TRP A 58 -6.26 -1.93 -6.41
CA TRP A 58 -4.88 -2.41 -6.48
C TRP A 58 -4.74 -3.63 -7.40
N GLN A 59 -5.71 -4.56 -7.38
CA GLN A 59 -5.75 -5.68 -8.32
C GLN A 59 -5.82 -5.19 -9.78
N GLY A 60 -6.62 -4.16 -10.05
CA GLY A 60 -6.68 -3.50 -11.36
C GLY A 60 -5.35 -2.86 -11.76
N VAL A 61 -4.70 -2.11 -10.86
CA VAL A 61 -3.40 -1.48 -11.10
C VAL A 61 -2.33 -2.52 -11.42
N LYS A 62 -2.24 -3.61 -10.66
CA LYS A 62 -1.34 -4.74 -10.98
C LYS A 62 -1.58 -5.28 -12.39
N ARG A 63 -2.84 -5.43 -12.79
CA ARG A 63 -3.23 -6.02 -14.08
C ARG A 63 -3.05 -5.08 -15.27
N PHE A 64 -3.21 -3.77 -15.10
CA PHE A 64 -3.24 -2.84 -16.24
C PHE A 64 -2.05 -1.88 -16.28
N THR A 65 -1.42 -1.59 -15.14
CA THR A 65 -0.27 -0.68 -15.05
C THR A 65 1.06 -1.43 -15.00
N PHE A 66 1.12 -2.56 -14.30
CA PHE A 66 2.35 -3.32 -14.11
C PHE A 66 2.43 -4.62 -14.94
N PHE A 67 1.42 -4.90 -15.76
CA PHE A 67 1.42 -6.10 -16.60
C PHE A 67 2.55 -6.09 -17.62
N GLY A 68 3.25 -7.22 -17.74
CA GLY A 68 4.39 -7.36 -18.65
C GLY A 68 5.70 -6.73 -18.14
N ARG A 69 5.72 -6.08 -16.96
CA ARG A 69 6.99 -5.75 -16.30
C ARG A 69 7.62 -7.05 -15.78
N HIS A 70 8.83 -7.32 -16.24
CA HIS A 70 9.64 -8.45 -15.74
C HIS A 70 10.22 -8.17 -14.34
N GLU A 71 10.17 -6.91 -13.90
CA GLU A 71 10.67 -6.46 -12.60
C GLU A 71 9.58 -6.49 -11.54
N THR A 72 9.98 -6.82 -10.30
CA THR A 72 9.12 -6.77 -9.11
C THR A 72 8.65 -5.33 -8.87
N ILE A 73 7.37 -5.14 -8.56
CA ILE A 73 6.84 -3.83 -8.18
C ILE A 73 7.55 -3.36 -6.90
N THR A 74 8.24 -2.22 -6.98
CA THR A 74 8.97 -1.67 -5.83
C THR A 74 8.03 -0.92 -4.88
N TRP A 75 8.49 -0.65 -3.66
CA TRP A 75 7.74 0.19 -2.72
C TRP A 75 7.47 1.58 -3.29
N LYS A 76 8.46 2.18 -3.96
CA LYS A 76 8.33 3.48 -4.62
C LYS A 76 7.28 3.45 -5.75
N ASP A 77 7.26 2.41 -6.59
CA ASP A 77 6.22 2.26 -7.61
C ASP A 77 4.82 2.22 -6.99
N PHE A 78 4.66 1.51 -5.87
CA PHE A 78 3.41 1.44 -5.12
C PHE A 78 3.00 2.81 -4.56
N GLU A 79 3.92 3.53 -3.90
CA GLU A 79 3.65 4.87 -3.36
C GLU A 79 3.20 5.84 -4.45
N GLU A 80 3.91 5.89 -5.58
CA GLU A 80 3.57 6.80 -6.68
C GLU A 80 2.14 6.58 -7.18
N VAL A 81 1.72 5.33 -7.40
CA VAL A 81 0.36 5.03 -7.87
C VAL A 81 -0.69 5.22 -6.76
N PHE A 82 -0.34 4.93 -5.51
CA PHE A 82 -1.21 5.13 -4.34
C PHE A 82 -1.49 6.61 -4.10
N LEU A 83 -0.44 7.44 -4.02
CA LEU A 83 -0.53 8.88 -3.87
C LEU A 83 -1.33 9.49 -5.04
N ARG A 84 -1.05 9.07 -6.28
CA ARG A 84 -1.81 9.56 -7.44
C ARG A 84 -3.31 9.23 -7.35
N LYS A 85 -3.69 8.07 -6.82
CA LYS A 85 -5.08 7.64 -6.72
C LYS A 85 -5.82 8.35 -5.59
N PHE A 86 -5.21 8.45 -4.41
CA PHE A 86 -5.92 8.84 -3.19
C PHE A 86 -5.59 10.24 -2.68
N PHE A 87 -4.52 10.89 -3.16
CA PHE A 87 -4.11 12.23 -2.69
C PHE A 87 -4.43 13.34 -3.68
N ARG A 88 -4.79 13.01 -4.93
CA ARG A 88 -5.23 14.00 -5.92
C ARG A 88 -6.72 14.30 -5.78
N SER A 89 -7.04 15.15 -4.82
CA SER A 89 -8.19 16.05 -4.90
C SER A 89 -7.96 17.28 -4.01
N ARG A 90 -7.38 18.32 -4.60
CA ARG A 90 -7.79 19.71 -4.41
C ARG A 90 -7.90 20.35 -5.78
#